data_AF-A0A7C9AI54-F1
#
_entry.id   AF-A0A7C9AI54-F1
#
_cell.length_a   1.000
_cell.length_b   1.000
_cell.length_c   1.000
_cell.angle_alpha   90.00
_cell.angle_beta   90.00
_cell.angle_gamma   90.00
#
_symmetry.space_group_name_H-M   'P 1'
#
loop_
_entity.id
_entity.type
_entity.pdbx_description
1 polymer ?
#
loop_
_entity_poly.entity_id
_entity_poly.type
_entity_poly.pdbx_seq_one_letter_code
_entity_poly.pdbx_strand_id
1 'polypeptide(L)'
;PTEIQRLASDFLSNYIFLSVGRVGSSTDLIAQKVEFVYDVDKKTHLKDLLISEKMKGTNGKHALTIVFVETKRAVDQLAYWLSCNGFPATAIHGDKVQMERERALKSFKTG
;
A
#
# COMPACT_ATOMS: atom_id res chain seq x y z
N PRO A 1 -14.54 16.34 -11.59
CA PRO A 1 -15.98 16.41 -11.25
C PRO A 1 -16.63 17.60 -11.95
N THR A 2 -17.86 17.44 -12.43
CA THR A 2 -18.58 18.43 -13.26
C THR A 2 -18.79 19.76 -12.55
N GLU A 3 -19.08 19.72 -11.24
CA GLU A 3 -19.31 20.91 -10.41
C GLU A 3 -18.05 21.78 -10.28
N ILE A 4 -16.88 21.15 -10.12
CA ILE A 4 -15.59 21.85 -10.02
C ILE A 4 -15.19 22.46 -11.37
N GLN A 5 -15.49 21.78 -12.48
CA GLN A 5 -15.25 22.32 -13.83
C GLN A 5 -16.14 23.53 -14.14
N ARG A 6 -17.40 23.51 -13.69
CA ARG A 6 -18.32 24.65 -13.84
C ARG A 6 -17.87 25.86 -13.02
N LEU A 7 -17.39 25.64 -11.80
CA LEU A 7 -16.81 26.73 -11.02
C LEU A 7 -15.58 27.32 -11.72
N ALA A 8 -14.69 26.48 -12.23
CA ALA A 8 -13.49 26.94 -12.93
C ALA A 8 -13.80 27.74 -14.21
N SER A 9 -14.87 27.40 -14.94
CA SER A 9 -15.26 28.15 -16.16
C SER A 9 -15.72 29.58 -15.89
N ASP A 10 -16.19 29.87 -14.68
CA ASP A 10 -16.63 31.22 -14.31
C ASP A 10 -15.45 32.17 -14.06
N PHE A 11 -14.24 31.62 -13.85
CA PHE A 11 -13.02 32.40 -13.54
C PHE A 11 -11.94 32.36 -14.62
N LEU A 12 -11.99 31.40 -15.54
CA LEU A 12 -10.95 31.19 -16.55
C LEU A 12 -11.41 31.65 -17.94
N SER A 13 -10.55 32.38 -18.65
CA SER A 13 -10.75 32.76 -20.06
C SER A 13 -9.66 32.16 -20.93
N ASN A 14 -10.06 31.51 -22.03
CA ASN A 14 -9.18 30.90 -23.04
C ASN A 14 -8.11 29.95 -22.47
N TYR A 15 -8.50 29.09 -21.52
CA TYR A 15 -7.58 28.20 -20.80
C TYR A 15 -7.25 26.93 -21.59
N ILE A 16 -6.09 26.34 -21.27
CA ILE A 16 -5.68 25.03 -21.76
C ILE A 16 -5.95 23.99 -20.67
N PHE A 17 -6.66 22.93 -21.02
CA PHE A 17 -6.86 21.78 -20.14
C PHE A 17 -5.73 20.77 -20.33
N LEU A 18 -4.89 20.59 -19.31
CA LEU A 18 -3.85 19.57 -19.29
C LEU A 18 -4.18 18.52 -18.21
N SER A 19 -4.40 17.28 -18.64
CA SER A 19 -4.56 16.14 -17.73
C SER A 19 -3.40 15.16 -17.90
N VAL A 20 -2.78 14.76 -16.79
CA VAL A 20 -1.77 13.71 -16.77
C VAL A 20 -2.39 12.44 -16.20
N GLY A 21 -2.63 11.44 -17.06
CA GLY A 21 -3.22 10.16 -16.68
C GLY A 21 -4.75 10.15 -16.54
N ARG A 22 -5.32 8.99 -16.21
CA ARG A 22 -6.75 8.84 -15.87
C ARG A 22 -6.97 9.27 -14.42
N VAL A 23 -7.81 10.27 -14.21
CA VAL A 23 -8.24 10.67 -12.87
C VAL A 23 -9.17 9.59 -12.30
N GLY A 24 -8.78 8.99 -11.17
CA GLY A 24 -9.66 8.09 -10.40
C GLY A 24 -9.64 6.62 -10.80
N SER A 25 -8.67 6.16 -11.59
CA SER A 25 -8.50 4.73 -11.88
C SER A 25 -7.03 4.33 -11.78
N SER A 26 -6.75 3.15 -11.23
CA SER A 26 -5.42 2.53 -11.29
C SER A 26 -5.02 2.35 -12.75
N THR A 27 -3.79 2.71 -13.12
CA THR A 27 -3.28 2.48 -14.48
C THR A 27 -3.39 1.00 -14.84
N ASP A 28 -3.72 0.68 -16.10
CA ASP A 28 -3.79 -0.70 -16.64
C ASP A 28 -2.45 -1.46 -16.53
N LEU A 29 -1.36 -0.75 -16.18
CA LEU A 29 -0.04 -1.31 -15.90
C LEU A 29 0.06 -2.02 -14.54
N ILE A 30 -0.96 -1.90 -13.67
CA ILE A 30 -0.99 -2.58 -12.37
C ILE A 30 -1.72 -3.92 -12.54
N ALA A 31 -0.97 -5.02 -12.44
CA ALA A 31 -1.55 -6.35 -12.38
C ALA A 31 -2.33 -6.52 -11.06
N GLN A 32 -3.61 -6.89 -11.16
CA GLN A 32 -4.50 -7.12 -10.02
C GLN A 32 -4.95 -8.58 -10.01
N LYS A 33 -4.83 -9.24 -8.86
CA LYS A 33 -5.24 -10.64 -8.67
C LYS A 33 -6.12 -10.72 -7.42
N VAL A 34 -7.21 -11.48 -7.52
CA VAL A 34 -8.11 -11.79 -6.40
C VAL A 34 -8.03 -13.28 -6.14
N GLU A 35 -7.72 -13.65 -4.89
CA GLU A 35 -7.60 -15.03 -4.45
C GLU A 35 -8.66 -15.31 -3.37
N PHE A 36 -9.47 -16.35 -3.58
CA PHE A 36 -10.46 -16.79 -2.60
C PHE A 36 -9.77 -17.68 -1.56
N VAL A 37 -9.72 -17.21 -0.32
CA VAL A 37 -9.03 -17.88 0.79
C VAL A 37 -9.91 -17.81 2.02
N TYR A 38 -10.03 -18.92 2.75
CA TYR A 38 -10.72 -18.94 4.04
C TYR A 38 -9.99 -18.04 5.04
N ASP A 39 -10.74 -17.41 5.94
CA ASP A 39 -10.17 -16.41 6.85
C ASP A 39 -9.03 -16.96 7.71
N VAL A 40 -9.17 -18.22 8.15
CA VAL A 40 -8.17 -18.94 8.94
C VAL A 40 -6.84 -19.14 8.21
N ASP A 41 -6.87 -19.20 6.88
CA ASP A 41 -5.70 -19.49 6.03
C ASP A 41 -5.03 -18.23 5.49
N LYS A 42 -5.67 -17.05 5.58
CA LYS A 42 -5.17 -15.79 5.01
C LYS A 42 -3.75 -15.44 5.45
N LYS A 43 -3.39 -15.68 6.71
CA LYS A 43 -2.04 -15.38 7.22
C LYS A 43 -0.98 -16.26 6.58
N THR A 44 -1.26 -17.57 6.50
CA THR A 44 -0.35 -18.54 5.87
C THR A 44 -0.23 -18.26 4.37
N HIS A 45 -1.36 -18.00 3.71
CA HIS A 45 -1.36 -17.66 2.29
C HIS A 45 -0.58 -16.36 2.00
N LEU A 46 -0.76 -15.31 2.82
CA LEU A 46 0.04 -14.08 2.70
C LEU A 46 1.54 -14.37 2.85
N LYS A 47 1.93 -15.23 3.80
CA LYS A 47 3.34 -15.62 3.97
C LYS A 47 3.88 -16.27 2.70
N ASP A 48 3.13 -17.18 2.07
CA ASP A 48 3.54 -17.84 0.83
C ASP A 48 3.70 -16.83 -0.32
N LEU A 49 2.78 -15.86 -0.43
CA LEU A 49 2.91 -14.74 -1.38
C LEU A 49 4.19 -13.94 -1.13
N LEU A 50 4.47 -13.57 0.12
CA LEU A 50 5.68 -12.82 0.47
C LEU A 50 6.96 -13.62 0.19
N ILE A 51 6.97 -14.93 0.39
CA ILE A 51 8.10 -15.81 0.01
C ILE A 51 8.30 -15.77 -1.52
N SER A 52 7.22 -15.88 -2.28
CA SER A 52 7.28 -15.87 -3.75
C SER A 52 7.80 -14.53 -4.30
N GLU A 53 7.40 -13.41 -3.69
CA GLU A 53 7.86 -12.06 -4.06
C GLU A 53 9.31 -11.80 -3.62
N LYS A 54 9.72 -12.36 -2.48
CA LYS A 54 11.12 -12.28 -2.00
C LYS A 54 12.09 -12.84 -3.04
N MET A 55 11.70 -13.89 -3.77
CA MET A 55 12.51 -14.50 -4.84
C MET A 55 12.62 -13.62 -6.10
N LYS A 56 11.72 -12.64 -6.27
CA LYS A 56 11.71 -11.70 -7.39
C LYS A 56 12.53 -10.43 -7.13
N GLY A 57 13.05 -10.26 -5.91
CA GLY A 57 13.89 -9.12 -5.55
C GLY A 57 15.16 -9.05 -6.40
N THR A 58 15.42 -7.89 -7.00
CA THR A 58 16.65 -7.64 -7.76
C THR A 58 17.77 -7.16 -6.83
N ASN A 59 19.03 -7.50 -7.15
CA ASN A 59 20.23 -6.99 -6.45
C ASN A 59 20.33 -7.34 -4.96
N GLY A 60 19.84 -8.52 -4.56
CA GLY A 60 19.98 -9.03 -3.18
C GLY A 60 19.11 -8.32 -2.14
N LYS A 61 18.24 -7.39 -2.55
CA LYS A 61 17.28 -6.71 -1.68
C LYS A 61 15.91 -7.35 -1.77
N HIS A 62 15.24 -7.49 -0.63
CA HIS A 62 13.86 -7.96 -0.59
C HIS A 62 12.93 -6.93 -1.23
N ALA A 63 11.89 -7.41 -1.93
CA ALA A 63 10.83 -6.55 -2.41
C ALA A 63 10.15 -5.87 -1.21
N LEU A 64 9.99 -4.55 -1.28
CA LEU A 64 9.25 -3.79 -0.28
C LEU A 64 7.75 -3.98 -0.54
N THR A 65 7.02 -4.50 0.45
CA THR A 65 5.59 -4.82 0.32
C THR A 65 4.77 -4.05 1.33
N ILE A 66 3.64 -3.48 0.89
CA ILE A 66 2.63 -2.85 1.75
C ILE A 66 1.44 -3.79 1.85
N VAL A 67 1.07 -4.16 3.08
CA VAL A 67 -0.11 -4.99 3.36
C VAL A 67 -1.15 -4.13 4.06
N PHE A 68 -2.30 -3.95 3.42
CA PHE A 68 -3.45 -3.29 4.02
C PHE A 68 -4.30 -4.30 4.79
N VAL A 69 -4.70 -3.92 6.00
CA VAL A 69 -5.63 -4.69 6.83
C VAL A 69 -6.69 -3.77 7.38
N GLU A 70 -7.85 -4.34 7.73
CA GLU A 70 -9.05 -3.58 8.05
C GLU A 70 -8.95 -2.79 9.37
N THR A 71 -8.34 -3.36 10.41
CA THR A 71 -8.34 -2.75 11.75
C THR A 71 -6.94 -2.46 12.24
N LYS A 72 -6.80 -1.38 13.02
CA LYS A 72 -5.54 -0.96 13.65
C LYS A 72 -4.91 -2.08 14.48
N ARG A 73 -5.74 -2.77 15.28
CA ARG A 73 -5.32 -3.94 16.07
C ARG A 73 -4.80 -5.08 15.20
N ALA A 74 -5.43 -5.34 14.06
CA ALA A 74 -4.97 -6.36 13.12
C ALA A 74 -3.62 -5.99 12.49
N VAL A 75 -3.33 -4.69 12.27
CA VAL A 75 -2.01 -4.24 11.78
C VAL A 75 -0.91 -4.68 12.74
N ASP A 76 -1.06 -4.37 14.03
CA ASP A 76 -0.07 -4.73 15.04
C ASP A 76 0.11 -6.25 15.17
N GLN A 77 -1.01 -6.99 15.21
CA GLN A 77 -0.99 -8.46 15.30
C GLN A 77 -0.31 -9.10 14.08
N LEU A 78 -0.59 -8.60 12.89
CA LEU A 78 0.00 -9.12 11.66
C LEU A 78 1.50 -8.78 11.58
N ALA A 79 1.89 -7.54 11.90
CA ALA A 79 3.29 -7.14 11.91
C ALA A 79 4.13 -7.97 12.91
N TYR A 80 3.59 -8.21 14.11
CA TYR A 80 4.22 -9.09 15.09
C TYR A 80 4.34 -10.53 14.56
N TRP A 81 3.26 -11.09 14.03
CA TRP A 81 3.26 -12.46 13.50
C TRP A 81 4.26 -12.64 12.36
N LEU A 82 4.34 -11.68 11.43
CA LEU A 82 5.32 -11.66 10.34
C LEU A 82 6.76 -11.60 10.88
N SER A 83 7.01 -10.75 11.88
CA SER A 83 8.32 -10.62 12.53
C SER A 83 8.76 -11.93 13.20
N CYS A 84 7.85 -12.61 13.91
CA CYS A 84 8.11 -13.93 14.48
C CYS A 84 8.36 -15.01 13.41
N ASN A 85 7.85 -14.81 12.20
CA ASN A 85 8.03 -15.72 11.05
C ASN A 85 9.20 -15.31 10.13
N GLY A 86 10.09 -14.43 10.60
CA GLY A 86 11.31 -14.06 9.87
C GLY A 86 11.13 -13.01 8.79
N PHE A 87 10.01 -12.28 8.78
CA PHE A 87 9.77 -11.15 7.90
C PHE A 87 9.90 -9.84 8.67
N PRO A 88 10.89 -8.99 8.37
CA PRO A 88 10.96 -7.65 8.94
C PRO A 88 9.69 -6.88 8.57
N ALA A 89 8.87 -6.56 9.58
CA ALA A 89 7.60 -5.88 9.39
C ALA A 89 7.43 -4.76 10.42
N THR A 90 6.72 -3.71 10.03
CA THR A 90 6.37 -2.59 10.90
C THR A 90 4.91 -2.22 10.70
N ALA A 91 4.29 -1.67 11.73
CA ALA A 91 2.89 -1.30 11.74
C ALA A 91 2.73 0.23 11.58
N ILE A 92 1.78 0.65 10.76
CA ILE A 92 1.37 2.05 10.63
C ILE A 92 -0.15 2.16 10.70
N HIS A 93 -0.66 2.94 11.65
CA HIS A 93 -2.09 3.24 11.79
C HIS A 93 -2.28 4.50 12.63
N GLY A 94 -3.51 5.01 12.71
CA GLY A 94 -3.82 6.28 13.35
C GLY A 94 -3.67 6.34 14.88
N ASP A 95 -3.41 5.23 15.55
CA ASP A 95 -3.13 5.23 17.01
C ASP A 95 -1.62 5.25 17.32
N LYS A 96 -0.77 5.07 16.30
CA LYS A 96 0.68 5.27 16.44
C LYS A 96 0.96 6.75 16.55
N VAL A 97 1.87 7.13 17.43
CA VAL A 97 2.31 8.53 17.51
C VAL A 97 3.11 8.91 16.27
N GLN A 98 3.16 10.19 15.95
CA GLN A 98 3.82 10.68 14.72
C GLN A 98 5.27 10.18 14.58
N MET A 99 6.02 10.18 15.67
CA MET A 99 7.40 9.67 15.70
C MET A 99 7.48 8.18 15.30
N GLU A 100 6.54 7.35 15.76
CA GLU A 100 6.49 5.93 15.38
C GLU A 100 6.16 5.76 13.90
N ARG A 101 5.22 6.56 13.38
CA ARG A 101 4.85 6.55 11.95
C ARG A 101 6.05 6.93 11.08
N GLU A 102 6.79 7.97 11.45
CA GLU A 102 7.99 8.41 10.74
C GLU A 102 9.11 7.36 10.81
N ARG A 103 9.29 6.73 11.97
CA ARG A 103 10.25 5.62 12.13
C ARG A 103 9.88 4.42 11.25
N ALA A 104 8.61 4.05 11.20
CA ALA A 104 8.11 2.97 10.34
C ALA A 104 8.35 3.28 8.86
N LEU A 105 8.01 4.49 8.42
CA LEU A 105 8.25 4.94 7.04
C LEU A 105 9.73 5.01 6.69
N LYS A 106 10.58 5.47 7.62
CA LYS A 106 12.03 5.51 7.44
C LYS A 106 12.58 4.11 7.29
N SER A 107 12.23 3.19 8.20
CA SER A 107 12.64 1.79 8.15
C SER A 107 12.24 1.11 6.84
N PHE A 108 11.03 1.37 6.36
CA PHE A 108 10.54 0.83 5.08
C PHE A 108 11.34 1.37 3.89
N LYS A 109 11.64 2.68 3.86
CA LYS A 109 12.42 3.30 2.78
C LYS A 109 13.88 2.85 2.76
N THR A 110 14.47 2.61 3.94
CA THR A 110 15.89 2.27 4.04
C THR A 110 16.20 0.81 3.78
N GLY A 111 15.19 -0.07 3.80
CA GLY A 111 15.23 -1.44 3.29
C GLY A 111 16.50 -2.21 3.61
#